data_AF-A0AAN5I9D3-F1
#
_entry.id   AF-A0AAN5I9D3-F1
#
_cell.length_a   1.000
_cell.length_b   1.000
_cell.length_c   1.000
_cell.angle_alpha   90.00
_cell.angle_beta   90.00
_cell.angle_gamma   90.00
#
_symmetry.space_group_name_H-M   'P 1'
#
loop_
_entity.id
_entity.type
_entity.pdbx_description
1 polymer ?
#
loop_
_entity_poly.entity_id
_entity_poly.type
_entity_poly.pdbx_seq_one_letter_code
_entity_poly.pdbx_strand_id
1 'polypeptide(L)'
;SGIAGTALNSAVIFILWNRKYPTNLFAYRICMTITSVQWLIMSSLVVTLSNKMLNVLLGRFIKHRLHEKKHTIQTFGHFLIYLGLFCVFTTWQMVPGACLLQYFTLRRPFFSLTKRLLFSYGICAAMMAWSI
;
A
#
# COMPACT_ATOMS: atom_id res chain seq x y z
N SER A 1 -2.23 -7.32 14.96
CA SER A 1 -0.84 -7.72 14.68
C SER A 1 -0.54 -7.64 13.19
N GLY A 2 0.18 -6.60 12.72
CA GLY A 2 0.56 -6.51 11.30
C GLY A 2 1.56 -7.57 10.84
N ILE A 3 2.26 -8.23 11.77
CA ILE A 3 3.20 -9.32 11.51
C ILE A 3 2.53 -10.47 10.72
N ALA A 4 1.30 -10.85 11.09
CA ALA A 4 0.57 -11.90 10.39
C ALA A 4 0.24 -11.50 8.93
N GLY A 5 -0.20 -10.26 8.72
CA GLY A 5 -0.44 -9.72 7.38
C GLY A 5 0.84 -9.65 6.54
N THR A 6 1.95 -9.26 7.15
CA THR A 6 3.26 -9.23 6.50
C THR A 6 3.73 -10.64 6.12
N ALA A 7 3.63 -11.61 7.04
CA ALA A 7 3.99 -12.99 6.78
C ALA A 7 3.15 -13.60 5.64
N LEU A 8 1.84 -13.37 5.64
CA LEU A 8 0.94 -13.86 4.59
C LEU A 8 1.29 -13.25 3.22
N ASN A 9 1.48 -11.93 3.12
CA ASN A 9 1.81 -11.31 1.84
C ASN A 9 3.18 -11.75 1.31
N SER A 10 4.18 -11.91 2.19
CA SER A 10 5.48 -12.47 1.82
C SER A 10 5.36 -13.92 1.33
N ALA A 11 4.56 -14.75 2.00
CA ALA A 11 4.31 -16.12 1.58
C ALA A 11 3.60 -16.18 0.21
N VAL A 12 2.62 -15.30 -0.04
CA VAL A 12 1.94 -15.20 -1.34
C VAL A 12 2.96 -14.88 -2.44
N ILE A 13 3.84 -13.90 -2.25
CA ILE A 13 4.87 -13.54 -3.23
C ILE A 13 5.80 -14.74 -3.47
N PHE A 14 6.28 -15.39 -2.41
CA PHE A 14 7.16 -16.56 -2.51
C PHE A 14 6.51 -17.70 -3.31
N ILE A 15 5.26 -18.06 -3.00
CA ILE A 15 4.52 -19.12 -3.70
C ILE A 15 4.24 -18.73 -5.15
N LEU A 16 3.87 -17.47 -5.40
CA LEU A 16 3.65 -16.95 -6.76
C LEU A 16 4.91 -17.08 -7.61
N TRP A 17 6.08 -16.80 -7.00
CA TRP A 17 7.32 -16.74 -7.75
C TRP A 17 8.00 -18.09 -7.97
N ASN A 18 7.77 -19.05 -7.07
CA ASN A 18 8.30 -20.41 -7.18
C ASN A 18 7.49 -21.35 -8.09
N ARG A 19 6.20 -21.07 -8.32
CA ARG A 19 5.41 -21.90 -9.23
C ARG A 19 5.67 -21.54 -10.70
N LYS A 20 5.86 -22.56 -11.53
CA LYS A 20 5.88 -22.45 -13.00
C LYS A 20 4.45 -22.25 -13.49
N TYR A 21 4.10 -21.03 -13.87
CA TYR A 21 2.81 -20.71 -14.47
C TYR A 21 2.94 -20.59 -15.99
N PRO A 22 1.90 -20.97 -16.76
CA PRO A 22 1.82 -20.67 -18.19
C PRO A 22 1.92 -19.15 -18.43
N THR A 23 2.52 -18.77 -19.55
CA THR A 23 2.77 -17.37 -19.96
C THR A 23 1.51 -16.50 -19.95
N ASN A 24 0.34 -17.09 -20.20
CA ASN A 24 -0.96 -16.41 -20.16
C ASN A 24 -1.34 -15.88 -18.77
N LEU A 25 -0.78 -16.45 -17.70
CA LEU A 25 -1.03 -16.03 -16.31
C LEU A 25 0.03 -15.03 -15.78
N PHE A 26 0.96 -14.59 -16.62
CA PHE A 26 2.03 -13.68 -16.21
C PHE A 26 1.50 -12.32 -15.74
N ALA A 27 0.50 -11.76 -16.41
CA ALA A 27 -0.12 -10.51 -16.00
C ALA A 27 -0.86 -10.63 -14.66
N TYR A 28 -1.51 -11.77 -14.41
CA TYR A 28 -2.12 -12.08 -13.12
C TYR A 28 -1.06 -12.18 -12.01
N ARG A 29 0.07 -12.82 -12.30
CA ARG A 29 1.21 -12.92 -11.37
C ARG A 29 1.76 -11.54 -11.00
N ILE A 30 1.93 -10.64 -11.97
CA ILE A 30 2.35 -9.26 -11.73
C ILE A 30 1.33 -8.54 -10.85
N CYS A 31 0.04 -8.63 -11.19
CA CYS A 31 -1.04 -7.99 -10.45
C CYS A 31 -1.03 -8.39 -8.97
N MET A 32 -1.01 -9.69 -8.68
CA MET A 32 -0.98 -10.21 -7.31
C MET A 32 0.32 -9.81 -6.58
N THR A 33 1.46 -9.76 -7.29
CA THR A 33 2.72 -9.30 -6.71
C THR A 33 2.63 -7.83 -6.29
N ILE A 34 2.11 -6.95 -7.16
CA ILE A 34 1.94 -5.52 -6.88
C ILE A 34 1.03 -5.33 -5.67
N THR A 35 -0.13 -6.00 -5.65
CA THR A 35 -1.07 -5.93 -4.53
C THR A 35 -0.43 -6.40 -3.22
N SER A 36 0.29 -7.54 -3.22
CA SER A 36 0.95 -8.03 -2.01
C SER A 36 2.08 -7.12 -1.53
N VAL A 37 2.88 -6.56 -2.44
CA VAL A 37 3.93 -5.57 -2.08
C VAL A 37 3.30 -4.32 -1.48
N GLN A 38 2.20 -3.85 -2.03
CA GLN A 38 1.49 -2.70 -1.51
C GLN A 38 0.96 -2.95 -0.09
N TRP A 39 0.38 -4.11 0.17
CA TRP A 39 -0.05 -4.49 1.54
C TRP A 39 1.11 -4.65 2.51
N LEU A 40 2.28 -5.12 2.05
CA LEU A 40 3.50 -5.14 2.87
C LEU A 40 3.95 -3.74 3.27
N ILE A 41 3.98 -2.81 2.31
CA ILE A 41 4.33 -1.42 2.56
C ILE A 41 3.34 -0.81 3.55
N MET A 42 2.02 -0.99 3.33
CA MET A 42 1.01 -0.46 4.24
C MET A 42 1.09 -1.05 5.64
N SER A 43 1.18 -2.37 5.77
CA SER A 43 1.28 -3.04 7.07
C SER A 43 2.54 -2.56 7.82
N SER A 44 3.69 -2.48 7.14
CA SER A 44 4.94 -2.02 7.75
C SER A 44 4.86 -0.55 8.16
N LEU A 45 4.44 0.33 7.25
CA LEU A 45 4.40 1.77 7.46
C LEU A 45 3.38 2.13 8.57
N VAL A 46 2.17 1.58 8.49
CA VAL A 46 1.11 1.85 9.48
C VAL A 46 1.51 1.31 10.86
N VAL A 47 2.06 0.10 10.97
CA VAL A 47 2.44 -0.47 12.28
C VAL A 47 3.63 0.26 12.89
N THR A 48 4.68 0.55 12.11
CA THR A 48 5.86 1.25 12.62
C THR A 48 5.52 2.68 13.04
N LEU A 49 4.71 3.40 12.25
CA LEU A 49 4.25 4.75 12.60
C LEU A 49 3.32 4.72 13.81
N SER A 50 2.37 3.78 13.87
CA SER A 50 1.45 3.65 15.01
C SER A 50 2.19 3.30 16.30
N ASN A 51 3.17 2.39 16.26
CA ASN A 51 3.97 2.02 17.42
C ASN A 51 4.89 3.17 17.88
N LYS A 52 5.51 3.90 16.93
CA LYS A 52 6.29 5.10 17.27
C LYS A 52 5.41 6.17 17.89
N MET A 53 4.21 6.39 17.34
CA MET A 53 3.23 7.34 17.87
C MET A 53 2.78 6.93 19.27
N LEU A 54 2.43 5.65 19.47
CA LEU A 54 2.02 5.11 20.76
C LEU A 54 3.12 5.27 21.82
N ASN A 55 4.38 4.96 21.49
CA ASN A 55 5.52 5.14 22.38
C ASN A 55 5.81 6.62 22.69
N VAL A 56 5.65 7.51 21.72
CA VAL A 56 5.78 8.96 21.93
C VAL A 56 4.64 9.48 22.81
N LEU A 57 3.41 9.04 22.59
CA LEU A 57 2.25 9.40 23.39
C LEU A 57 2.35 8.85 24.81
N LEU A 58 2.72 7.58 25.02
CA LEU A 58 2.91 6.97 26.34
C LEU A 58 4.10 7.58 27.09
N GLY A 59 5.27 7.64 26.44
CA GLY A 59 6.47 8.22 27.03
C GLY A 59 6.30 9.70 27.36
N ARG A 60 5.46 10.43 26.61
CA ARG A 60 5.10 11.81 26.94
C ARG A 60 3.90 11.92 27.87
N PHE A 61 2.90 11.04 27.89
CA PHE A 61 1.83 11.09 28.91
C PHE A 61 2.41 10.95 30.33
N ILE A 62 3.40 10.06 30.48
CA ILE A 62 4.17 9.90 31.71
C ILE A 62 4.95 11.18 32.06
N LYS A 63 5.48 11.89 31.04
CA LYS A 63 6.30 13.10 31.21
C LYS A 63 5.49 14.41 31.25
N HIS A 64 4.28 14.44 30.69
CA HIS A 64 3.44 15.61 30.45
C HIS A 64 2.48 15.88 31.61
N ARG A 65 2.42 14.98 32.61
CA ARG A 65 2.05 15.35 33.99
C ARG A 65 2.97 16.44 34.58
N LEU A 66 4.09 16.78 33.93
CA LEU A 66 5.09 17.70 34.52
C LEU A 66 5.45 18.98 33.75
N HIS A 67 5.18 19.17 32.44
CA HIS A 67 5.38 20.52 31.84
C HIS A 67 4.79 20.70 30.42
N GLU A 68 4.40 21.94 30.12
CA GLU A 68 3.75 22.43 28.89
C GLU A 68 4.63 22.35 27.62
N LYS A 69 4.31 21.45 26.68
CA LYS A 69 4.63 21.59 25.24
C LYS A 69 3.52 20.96 24.38
N LYS A 70 2.40 21.65 24.23
CA LYS A 70 1.21 21.17 23.50
C LYS A 70 1.30 21.30 21.96
N HIS A 71 2.00 22.31 21.44
CA HIS A 71 1.89 22.69 20.01
C HIS A 71 2.56 21.72 19.03
N THR A 72 3.72 21.15 19.37
CA THR A 72 4.48 20.26 18.47
C THR A 72 3.80 18.89 18.29
N ILE A 73 3.04 18.44 19.29
CA ILE A 73 2.38 17.12 19.28
C ILE A 73 1.18 17.13 18.34
N GLN A 74 0.38 18.20 18.36
CA GLN A 74 -0.81 18.31 17.52
C GLN A 74 -0.47 18.35 16.03
N THR A 75 0.60 19.07 15.66
CA THR A 75 1.09 19.14 14.27
C THR A 75 1.55 17.76 13.77
N PHE A 76 2.29 17.01 14.59
CA PHE A 76 2.75 15.67 14.23
C PHE A 76 1.60 14.66 14.14
N GLY A 77 0.61 14.76 15.04
CA GLY A 77 -0.59 13.93 15.00
C GLY A 77 -1.40 14.14 13.73
N HIS A 78 -1.63 15.40 13.32
CA HIS A 78 -2.31 15.70 12.06
C HIS A 78 -1.55 15.15 10.86
N PHE A 79 -0.23 15.32 10.79
CA PHE A 79 0.58 14.75 9.71
C PHE A 79 0.41 13.23 9.57
N LEU A 80 0.41 12.50 10.68
CA LEU A 80 0.20 11.05 10.67
C LEU A 80 -1.20 10.64 10.20
N ILE A 81 -2.22 11.38 10.60
CA ILE A 81 -3.60 11.15 10.13
C ILE A 81 -3.69 11.38 8.62
N TYR A 82 -3.12 12.48 8.12
CA TYR A 82 -3.06 12.76 6.68
C TYR A 82 -2.31 11.67 5.92
N LEU A 83 -1.16 11.22 6.42
CA LEU A 83 -0.38 10.14 5.82
C LEU A 83 -1.17 8.82 5.80
N GLY A 84 -1.88 8.49 6.88
CA GLY A 84 -2.74 7.31 6.94
C GLY A 84 -3.90 7.36 5.95
N LEU A 85 -4.59 8.49 5.85
CA LEU A 85 -5.67 8.70 4.88
C LEU A 85 -5.15 8.62 3.44
N PHE A 86 -4.00 9.24 3.15
CA PHE A 86 -3.35 9.17 1.85
C PHE A 86 -2.97 7.73 1.48
N CYS A 87 -2.44 6.96 2.44
CA CYS A 87 -2.17 5.54 2.26
C CYS A 87 -3.46 4.75 1.91
N VAL A 88 -4.53 4.90 2.67
CA VAL A 88 -5.80 4.22 2.39
C VAL A 88 -6.34 4.60 1.00
N PHE A 89 -6.29 5.88 0.66
CA PHE A 89 -6.73 6.41 -0.63
C PHE A 89 -5.93 5.84 -1.81
N THR A 90 -4.60 5.86 -1.72
CA THR A 90 -3.73 5.25 -2.75
C THR A 90 -3.99 3.75 -2.89
N THR A 91 -4.29 3.06 -1.77
CA THR A 91 -4.65 1.64 -1.84
C THR A 91 -5.95 1.39 -2.58
N TRP A 92 -6.96 2.19 -2.25
CA TRP A 92 -8.26 2.10 -2.90
C TRP A 92 -8.18 2.37 -4.40
N GLN A 93 -7.35 3.32 -4.82
CA GLN A 93 -7.16 3.65 -6.24
C GLN A 93 -6.46 2.55 -7.05
N MET A 94 -5.61 1.72 -6.42
CA MET A 94 -4.89 0.66 -7.13
C MET A 94 -5.76 -0.57 -7.42
N VAL A 95 -6.85 -0.78 -6.66
CA VAL A 95 -7.80 -1.90 -6.85
C VAL A 95 -8.42 -1.91 -8.25
N PRO A 96 -9.01 -0.83 -8.78
CA PRO A 96 -9.54 -0.82 -10.14
C PRO A 96 -8.45 -1.04 -11.19
N GLY A 97 -7.21 -0.60 -10.95
CA GLY A 97 -6.07 -0.87 -11.83
C GLY A 97 -5.75 -2.36 -11.94
N ALA A 98 -5.79 -3.09 -10.82
CA ALA A 98 -5.67 -4.55 -10.82
C ALA A 98 -6.79 -5.23 -11.63
N CYS A 99 -8.04 -4.81 -11.45
CA CYS A 99 -9.19 -5.36 -12.18
C CYS A 99 -9.12 -5.06 -13.69
N LEU A 100 -8.73 -3.84 -14.07
CA LEU A 100 -8.56 -3.45 -15.47
C LEU A 100 -7.43 -4.24 -16.14
N LEU A 101 -6.32 -4.49 -15.44
CA LEU A 101 -5.22 -5.28 -15.98
C LEU A 101 -5.65 -6.72 -16.27
N GLN A 102 -6.45 -7.31 -15.39
CA GLN A 102 -7.04 -8.63 -15.59
C GLN A 102 -8.02 -8.62 -16.78
N TYR A 103 -8.89 -7.61 -16.87
CA TYR A 103 -9.82 -7.44 -17.98
C TYR A 103 -9.09 -7.34 -19.33
N PHE A 104 -8.05 -6.50 -19.44
CA PHE A 104 -7.28 -6.36 -20.67
C PHE A 104 -6.53 -7.63 -21.04
N THR A 105 -6.09 -8.41 -20.03
CA THR A 105 -5.43 -9.69 -20.28
C THR A 105 -6.38 -10.72 -20.90
N LEU A 106 -7.65 -10.74 -20.48
CA LEU A 106 -8.65 -11.65 -21.01
C LEU A 106 -9.25 -11.19 -22.33
N ARG A 107 -9.55 -9.89 -22.47
CA ARG A 107 -10.30 -9.35 -23.62
C ARG A 107 -9.44 -8.78 -24.75
N ARG A 108 -8.20 -8.37 -24.47
CA ARG A 108 -7.30 -7.74 -25.47
C ARG A 108 -5.87 -8.31 -25.42
N PRO A 109 -5.68 -9.58 -25.82
CA PRO A 109 -4.36 -10.24 -25.79
C PRO A 109 -3.35 -9.63 -26.77
N PHE A 110 -3.79 -8.86 -27.76
CA PHE A 110 -2.91 -8.21 -28.75
C PHE A 110 -2.15 -7.00 -28.21
N PHE A 111 -2.57 -6.43 -27.08
CA PHE A 111 -1.86 -5.32 -26.47
C PHE A 111 -0.59 -5.80 -25.77
N SER A 112 0.52 -5.08 -25.96
CA SER A 112 1.75 -5.32 -25.20
C SER A 112 1.53 -5.08 -23.72
N LEU A 113 2.30 -5.78 -22.87
CA LEU A 113 2.20 -5.68 -21.41
C LEU A 113 2.30 -4.22 -20.92
N THR A 114 3.23 -3.45 -21.49
CA THR A 114 3.42 -2.03 -21.16
C THR A 114 2.18 -1.19 -21.40
N LYS A 115 1.49 -1.40 -22.55
CA LYS A 115 0.25 -0.69 -22.85
C LYS A 115 -0.85 -1.06 -21.86
N ARG A 116 -0.99 -2.35 -21.52
CA ARG A 116 -1.98 -2.80 -20.54
C ARG A 116 -1.72 -2.20 -19.15
N LEU A 117 -0.47 -2.16 -18.71
CA LEU A 117 -0.09 -1.53 -17.44
C LEU A 117 -0.38 -0.03 -17.45
N LEU A 118 0.00 0.67 -18.54
CA LEU A 118 -0.23 2.09 -18.68
C LEU A 118 -1.73 2.45 -18.66
N PHE A 119 -2.57 1.70 -19.39
CA PHE A 119 -4.02 1.96 -19.38
C PHE A 119 -4.68 1.59 -18.05
N SER A 120 -4.18 0.58 -17.34
CA SER A 120 -4.79 0.13 -16.09
C SER A 120 -4.39 1.01 -14.90
N TYR A 121 -3.11 1.36 -14.79
CA TYR A 121 -2.58 2.12 -13.66
C TYR A 121 -2.30 3.59 -13.97
N GLY A 122 -2.36 4.01 -15.24
CA GLY A 122 -2.07 5.40 -15.63
C GLY A 122 -3.05 6.40 -15.02
N ILE A 123 -4.35 6.06 -14.98
CA ILE A 123 -5.36 6.90 -14.33
C ILE A 123 -5.09 6.98 -12.82
N CYS A 124 -4.77 5.84 -12.18
CA CYS A 124 -4.40 5.80 -10.76
C CYS A 124 -3.17 6.68 -10.48
N ALA A 125 -2.14 6.59 -11.33
CA ALA A 125 -0.93 7.42 -11.21
C ALA A 125 -1.22 8.91 -11.39
N ALA A 126 -2.06 9.28 -12.35
CA ALA A 126 -2.47 10.67 -12.56
C ALA A 126 -3.27 11.21 -11.36
N MET A 127 -4.20 10.42 -10.82
CA MET A 127 -4.96 10.80 -9.63
C MET A 127 -4.08 10.93 -8.39
N MET A 128 -3.09 10.05 -8.22
CA MET A 128 -2.10 10.17 -7.14
C MET A 128 -1.27 11.44 -7.29
N ALA A 129 -0.78 11.74 -8.49
CA ALA A 129 -0.01 12.95 -8.76
C ALA A 129 -0.81 14.23 -8.52
N TRP A 130 -2.12 14.20 -8.79
CA TRP A 130 -3.03 15.32 -8.51
C TRP A 130 -3.32 15.50 -7.01
N SER A 131 -3.27 14.42 -6.23
CA SER A 131 -3.59 14.44 -4.79
C SER A 131 -2.43 14.86 -3.88
N ILE A 132 -1.24 15.04 -4.45
CA ILE A 132 -0.03 15.56 -3.78
C ILE A 132 -0.04 17.08 -3.87
#